data_AF-A0A2G6N0Z2-F1
#
_entry.id   AF-A0A2G6N0Z2-F1
#
_cell.length_a   1.000
_cell.length_b   1.000
_cell.length_c   1.000
_cell.angle_alpha   90.00
_cell.angle_beta   90.00
_cell.angle_gamma   90.00
#
_symmetry.space_group_name_H-M   'P 1'
#
loop_
_entity.id
_entity.type
_entity.pdbx_description
1 polymer ?
#
loop_
_entity_poly.entity_id
_entity_poly.type
_entity_poly.pdbx_seq_one_letter_code
_entity_poly.pdbx_strand_id
1 'polypeptide(L)'
;MASHQNLIDARKRYGAIKAAFTQLPLTPPIKKKWEVFDSNITKWVAKNNKALALSKDLVAYDLINIPQLRSQMLQNKEAHNMLLTNVNNLVFFYTPFEGGDNGHTCSLGKWLQHPNTTNQKILALIKTITPVHLKLHEQVKTIKALAASGNVVEAQQRLQHELYPTSKQVFNLLNDITEVIEASYSTFSEMNALLERDSAVYQANALKAIDAIVEKVKEEADKNVKEAEAVASTGRTINIIGIVAGTLIAIMLGTILTLMITRPIAQGVTLAQTMAQGDMTQRLDIEQKDEVGVLAGSLNEMAENLRHLITDVNNGVISLDGASNTLATIADQLAAAAED
;
A
#
# COMPACT_ATOMS: atom_id res chain seq x y z
N MET A 1 -23.14 13.48 22.21
CA MET A 1 -22.83 14.44 21.11
C MET A 1 -21.39 14.33 20.61
N ALA A 2 -20.37 14.28 21.47
CA ALA A 2 -18.95 14.19 21.05
C ALA A 2 -18.62 12.99 20.13
N SER A 3 -19.23 11.82 20.35
CA SER A 3 -18.99 10.61 19.53
C SER A 3 -19.41 10.76 18.07
N HIS A 4 -20.47 11.53 17.79
CA HIS A 4 -20.95 11.75 16.44
C HIS A 4 -20.03 12.69 15.65
N GLN A 5 -19.43 13.68 16.33
CA GLN A 5 -18.51 14.62 15.72
C GLN A 5 -17.24 13.93 15.23
N ASN A 6 -16.66 13.05 16.06
CA ASN A 6 -15.47 12.26 15.68
C ASN A 6 -15.69 11.44 14.40
N LEU A 7 -16.89 10.85 14.23
CA LEU A 7 -17.23 10.10 13.02
C LEU A 7 -17.31 10.99 11.78
N ILE A 8 -17.90 12.18 11.92
CA ILE A 8 -18.00 13.17 10.83
C ILE A 8 -16.60 13.61 10.39
N ASP A 9 -15.74 13.94 11.36
CA ASP A 9 -14.37 14.39 11.10
C ASP A 9 -13.53 13.30 10.43
N ALA A 10 -13.64 12.05 10.90
CA ALA A 10 -13.00 10.90 10.28
C ALA A 10 -13.45 10.69 8.82
N ARG A 11 -14.74 10.84 8.54
CA ARG A 11 -15.29 10.74 7.17
C ARG A 11 -14.80 11.87 6.27
N LYS A 12 -14.72 13.09 6.79
CA LYS A 12 -14.17 14.24 6.04
C LYS A 12 -12.71 14.00 5.68
N ARG A 13 -11.90 13.53 6.64
CA ARG A 13 -10.49 13.17 6.42
C ARG A 13 -10.37 12.06 5.38
N TYR A 14 -11.17 11.00 5.50
CA TYR A 14 -11.18 9.91 4.52
C TYR A 14 -11.56 10.40 3.12
N GLY A 15 -12.59 11.25 2.99
CA GLY A 15 -13.01 11.82 1.70
C GLY A 15 -11.90 12.61 1.00
N ALA A 16 -11.15 13.41 1.76
CA ALA A 16 -9.99 14.14 1.23
C ALA A 16 -8.87 13.20 0.74
N ILE A 17 -8.54 12.16 1.52
CA ILE A 17 -7.54 11.16 1.15
C ILE A 17 -7.98 10.37 -0.08
N LYS A 18 -9.25 9.96 -0.14
CA LYS A 18 -9.86 9.26 -1.28
C LYS A 18 -9.72 10.09 -2.55
N ALA A 19 -10.06 11.38 -2.50
CA ALA A 19 -9.98 12.28 -3.64
C ALA A 19 -8.53 12.40 -4.15
N ALA A 20 -7.57 12.59 -3.24
CA ALA A 20 -6.14 12.65 -3.60
C ALA A 20 -5.66 11.34 -4.23
N PHE A 21 -6.04 10.18 -3.67
CA PHE A 21 -5.67 8.87 -4.21
C PHE A 21 -6.18 8.66 -5.64
N THR A 22 -7.43 9.04 -5.92
CA THR A 22 -8.03 8.87 -7.26
C THR A 22 -7.44 9.77 -8.34
N GLN A 23 -6.65 10.79 -7.98
CA GLN A 23 -5.94 11.64 -8.93
C GLN A 23 -4.58 11.06 -9.34
N LEU A 24 -4.08 10.04 -8.65
CA LEU A 24 -2.84 9.38 -9.00
C LEU A 24 -2.99 8.63 -10.35
N PRO A 25 -1.92 8.51 -11.16
CA PRO A 25 -1.94 7.73 -12.39
C PRO A 25 -1.93 6.23 -12.08
N LEU A 26 -3.10 5.68 -11.72
CA LEU A 26 -3.25 4.28 -11.36
C LEU A 26 -3.16 3.39 -12.60
N THR A 27 -2.40 2.30 -12.49
CA THR A 27 -2.38 1.25 -13.52
C THR A 27 -3.75 0.56 -13.60
N PRO A 28 -4.15 -0.01 -14.76
CA PRO A 28 -5.44 -0.69 -14.89
C PRO A 28 -5.71 -1.79 -13.84
N PRO A 29 -4.72 -2.64 -13.45
CA PRO A 29 -4.91 -3.62 -12.38
C PRO A 29 -5.21 -2.98 -11.01
N ILE A 30 -4.50 -1.90 -10.66
CA ILE A 30 -4.74 -1.16 -9.41
C ILE A 30 -6.12 -0.51 -9.43
N LYS A 31 -6.50 0.12 -10.55
CA LYS A 31 -7.81 0.75 -10.71
C LYS A 31 -8.96 -0.24 -10.49
N LYS A 32 -8.87 -1.45 -11.06
CA LYS A 32 -9.89 -2.49 -10.86
C LYS A 32 -10.01 -2.93 -9.39
N LYS A 33 -8.88 -3.06 -8.69
CA LYS A 33 -8.88 -3.39 -7.24
C LYS A 33 -9.43 -2.25 -6.39
N TRP A 34 -9.13 -1.01 -6.77
CA TRP A 34 -9.71 0.18 -6.16
C TRP A 34 -11.24 0.22 -6.27
N GLU A 35 -11.82 -0.13 -7.41
CA GLU A 35 -13.28 -0.22 -7.59
C GLU A 35 -13.92 -1.22 -6.61
N VAL A 36 -13.25 -2.35 -6.35
CA VAL A 36 -13.70 -3.34 -5.36
C VAL A 36 -13.62 -2.79 -3.94
N PHE A 37 -12.51 -2.13 -3.59
CA PHE A 37 -12.35 -1.46 -2.29
C PHE A 37 -13.45 -0.41 -2.09
N ASP A 38 -13.64 0.47 -3.07
CA ASP A 38 -14.59 1.57 -2.98
C ASP A 38 -16.04 1.11 -2.89
N SER A 39 -16.39 0.03 -3.61
CA SER A 39 -17.69 -0.62 -3.49
C SER A 39 -17.96 -1.12 -2.06
N ASN A 40 -16.97 -1.77 -1.45
CA ASN A 40 -17.11 -2.28 -0.08
C ASN A 40 -17.19 -1.14 0.94
N ILE A 41 -16.36 -0.09 0.82
CA ILE A 41 -16.47 1.10 1.68
C ILE A 41 -17.85 1.76 1.55
N THR A 42 -18.36 1.91 0.34
CA THR A 42 -19.68 2.52 0.10
C THR A 42 -20.79 1.73 0.80
N LYS A 43 -20.77 0.39 0.67
CA LYS A 43 -21.72 -0.50 1.36
C LYS A 43 -21.55 -0.44 2.87
N TRP A 44 -20.32 -0.42 3.37
CA TRP A 44 -20.02 -0.31 4.80
C TRP A 44 -20.54 1.00 5.39
N VAL A 45 -20.31 2.13 4.71
CA VAL A 45 -20.81 3.45 5.11
C VAL A 45 -22.35 3.48 5.13
N ALA A 46 -23.00 2.89 4.12
CA ALA A 46 -24.46 2.80 4.07
C ALA A 46 -25.04 2.05 5.28
N LYS A 47 -24.44 0.92 5.67
CA LYS A 47 -24.86 0.14 6.85
C LYS A 47 -24.64 0.91 8.15
N ASN A 48 -23.48 1.56 8.30
CA ASN A 48 -23.22 2.42 9.46
C ASN A 48 -24.18 3.61 9.55
N ASN A 49 -24.56 4.21 8.42
CA ASN A 49 -25.55 5.30 8.41
C ASN A 49 -26.92 4.84 8.87
N LYS A 50 -27.35 3.65 8.44
CA LYS A 50 -28.62 3.05 8.90
C LYS A 50 -28.57 2.75 10.40
N ALA A 51 -27.49 2.16 10.89
CA ALA A 51 -27.30 1.90 12.33
C ALA A 51 -27.29 3.21 13.15
N LEU A 52 -26.66 4.27 12.63
CA LEU A 52 -26.65 5.59 13.27
C LEU A 52 -28.05 6.21 13.35
N ALA A 53 -28.89 6.03 12.33
CA ALA A 53 -30.28 6.47 12.37
C ALA A 53 -31.07 5.71 13.45
N LEU A 54 -30.98 4.37 13.47
CA LEU A 54 -31.63 3.54 14.49
C LEU A 54 -31.14 3.87 15.90
N SER A 55 -29.85 4.21 16.07
CA SER A 55 -29.32 4.65 17.36
C SER A 55 -29.99 5.92 17.88
N LYS A 56 -30.36 6.85 16.99
CA LYS A 56 -31.11 8.05 17.40
C LYS A 56 -32.53 7.70 17.84
N ASP A 57 -33.17 6.77 17.14
CA ASP A 57 -34.50 6.27 17.50
C ASP A 57 -34.46 5.57 18.88
N LEU A 58 -33.41 4.78 19.15
CA LEU A 58 -33.20 4.14 20.46
C LEU A 58 -32.98 5.14 21.60
N VAL A 59 -32.23 6.22 21.34
CA VAL A 59 -32.09 7.31 22.32
C VAL A 59 -33.45 7.97 22.60
N ALA A 60 -34.30 8.11 21.58
CA ALA A 60 -35.65 8.67 21.75
C ALA A 60 -36.60 7.75 22.53
N TYR A 61 -36.39 6.42 22.49
CA TYR A 61 -37.11 5.49 23.36
C TYR A 61 -36.77 5.67 24.85
N ASP A 62 -35.57 6.15 25.17
CA ASP A 62 -35.07 6.34 26.54
C ASP A 62 -35.22 5.08 27.42
N LEU A 63 -34.83 3.94 26.85
CA LEU A 63 -34.77 2.66 27.55
C LEU A 63 -33.32 2.20 27.60
N ILE A 64 -32.86 1.91 28.81
CA ILE A 64 -31.53 1.34 29.03
C ILE A 64 -31.63 -0.18 29.20
N ASN A 65 -30.59 -0.90 28.79
CA ASN A 65 -30.51 -2.36 28.91
C ASN A 65 -31.76 -3.08 28.38
N ILE A 66 -32.22 -2.68 27.19
CA ILE A 66 -33.50 -3.14 26.59
C ILE A 66 -33.69 -4.67 26.64
N PRO A 67 -32.69 -5.53 26.32
CA PRO A 67 -32.84 -6.98 26.44
C PRO A 67 -33.15 -7.46 27.86
N GLN A 68 -32.49 -6.85 28.86
CA GLN A 68 -32.71 -7.19 30.27
C GLN A 68 -34.08 -6.72 30.74
N LEU A 69 -34.49 -5.51 30.36
CA LEU A 69 -35.81 -4.96 30.69
C LEU A 69 -36.93 -5.82 30.07
N ARG A 70 -36.77 -6.23 28.82
CA ARG A 70 -37.68 -7.17 28.13
C ARG A 70 -37.80 -8.49 28.89
N SER A 71 -36.68 -9.09 29.25
CA SER A 71 -36.65 -10.33 30.04
C SER A 71 -37.35 -10.16 31.39
N GLN A 72 -37.08 -9.06 32.10
CA GLN A 72 -37.72 -8.74 33.38
C GLN A 72 -39.24 -8.61 33.26
N MET A 73 -39.76 -7.98 32.20
CA MET A 73 -41.21 -7.86 31.99
C MET A 73 -41.89 -9.21 31.72
N LEU A 74 -41.23 -10.11 30.99
CA LEU A 74 -41.71 -11.47 30.77
C LEU A 74 -41.75 -12.28 32.08
N GLN A 75 -40.67 -12.23 32.86
CA GLN A 75 -40.60 -12.87 34.18
C GLN A 75 -41.66 -12.33 35.15
N ASN A 76 -41.94 -11.02 35.11
CA ASN A 76 -43.00 -10.43 35.90
C ASN A 76 -44.38 -10.99 35.51
N LYS A 77 -44.67 -11.19 34.21
CA LYS A 77 -45.93 -11.81 33.76
C LYS A 77 -46.04 -13.26 34.28
N GLU A 78 -44.98 -14.04 34.12
CA GLU A 78 -44.92 -15.43 34.57
C GLU A 78 -45.15 -15.56 36.08
N ALA A 79 -44.48 -14.71 36.88
CA ALA A 79 -44.64 -14.69 38.33
C ALA A 79 -46.09 -14.38 38.76
N HIS A 80 -46.79 -13.49 38.06
CA HIS A 80 -48.19 -13.18 38.36
C HIS A 80 -49.14 -14.29 37.90
N ASN A 81 -48.87 -14.97 36.79
CA ASN A 81 -49.64 -16.17 36.41
C ASN A 81 -49.51 -17.25 37.49
N MET A 82 -48.29 -17.51 37.98
CA MET A 82 -48.06 -18.43 39.09
C MET A 82 -48.79 -18.02 40.36
N LEU A 83 -48.82 -16.72 40.68
CA LEU A 83 -49.59 -16.21 41.81
C LEU A 83 -51.09 -16.53 41.66
N LEU A 84 -51.68 -16.30 40.49
CA LEU A 84 -53.09 -16.61 40.25
C LEU A 84 -53.37 -18.11 40.38
N THR A 85 -52.47 -18.97 39.89
CA THR A 85 -52.55 -20.42 40.08
C THR A 85 -52.50 -20.80 41.56
N ASN A 86 -51.60 -20.19 42.34
CA ASN A 86 -51.50 -20.43 43.77
C ASN A 86 -52.76 -20.00 44.52
N VAL A 87 -53.34 -18.84 44.18
CA VAL A 87 -54.60 -18.38 44.75
C VAL A 87 -55.75 -19.33 44.40
N ASN A 88 -55.82 -19.78 43.15
CA ASN A 88 -56.80 -20.78 42.73
C ASN A 88 -56.65 -22.08 43.56
N ASN A 89 -55.42 -22.56 43.74
CA ASN A 89 -55.15 -23.77 44.52
C ASN A 89 -55.48 -23.62 46.00
N LEU A 90 -55.23 -22.44 46.58
CA LEU A 90 -55.66 -22.14 47.94
C LEU A 90 -57.18 -22.24 48.08
N VAL A 91 -57.93 -21.69 47.12
CA VAL A 91 -59.40 -21.61 47.20
C VAL A 91 -60.08 -22.95 46.92
N PHE A 92 -59.57 -23.74 45.98
CA PHE A 92 -60.23 -24.99 45.56
C PHE A 92 -59.61 -26.26 46.16
N PHE A 93 -58.31 -26.23 46.48
CA PHE A 93 -57.57 -27.39 46.98
C PHE A 93 -57.00 -27.17 48.38
N TYR A 94 -57.27 -26.02 49.01
CA TYR A 94 -56.81 -25.68 50.37
C TYR A 94 -55.29 -25.74 50.52
N THR A 95 -54.55 -25.50 49.44
CA THR A 95 -53.08 -25.51 49.45
C THR A 95 -52.57 -24.12 49.84
N PRO A 96 -52.03 -23.92 51.06
CA PRO A 96 -51.49 -22.63 51.48
C PRO A 96 -50.21 -22.28 50.71
N PHE A 97 -49.96 -20.98 50.55
CA PHE A 97 -48.74 -20.45 49.96
C PHE A 97 -48.33 -19.14 50.63
N GLU A 98 -47.03 -18.86 50.61
CA GLU A 98 -46.44 -17.68 51.23
C GLU A 98 -46.34 -16.50 50.26
N GLY A 99 -46.47 -15.29 50.82
CA GLY A 99 -46.40 -14.04 50.07
C GLY A 99 -47.57 -13.80 49.11
N GLY A 100 -47.34 -12.92 48.12
CA GLY A 100 -48.32 -12.56 47.09
C GLY A 100 -49.37 -11.53 47.52
N ASP A 101 -49.34 -11.09 48.77
CA ASP A 101 -50.29 -10.19 49.42
C ASP A 101 -49.80 -8.74 49.53
N ASN A 102 -48.54 -8.46 49.16
CA ASN A 102 -47.99 -7.11 49.11
C ASN A 102 -47.46 -6.78 47.71
N GLY A 103 -48.13 -5.82 47.05
CA GLY A 103 -47.75 -5.38 45.71
C GLY A 103 -46.49 -4.54 45.67
N HIS A 104 -46.04 -3.92 46.77
CA HIS A 104 -44.83 -3.10 46.77
C HIS A 104 -43.53 -3.91 46.80
N THR A 105 -43.58 -5.16 47.30
CA THR A 105 -42.38 -5.98 47.50
C THR A 105 -42.12 -6.95 46.36
N CYS A 106 -43.09 -7.17 45.48
CA CYS A 106 -42.92 -8.03 44.30
C CYS A 106 -42.02 -7.35 43.24
N SER A 107 -41.44 -8.15 42.34
CA SER A 107 -40.50 -7.66 41.31
C SER A 107 -41.10 -6.54 40.45
N LEU A 108 -42.34 -6.71 39.97
CA LEU A 108 -43.05 -5.68 39.22
C LEU A 108 -43.29 -4.43 40.07
N GLY A 109 -43.73 -4.60 41.31
CA GLY A 109 -43.98 -3.50 42.24
C GLY A 109 -42.76 -2.64 42.54
N LYS A 110 -41.59 -3.27 42.72
CA LYS A 110 -40.31 -2.57 42.89
C LYS A 110 -39.96 -1.75 41.64
N TRP A 111 -40.19 -2.31 40.45
CA TRP A 111 -39.94 -1.61 39.20
C TRP A 111 -40.91 -0.45 38.97
N LEU A 112 -42.20 -0.61 39.31
CA LEU A 112 -43.21 0.47 39.21
C LEU A 112 -42.88 1.66 40.11
N GLN A 113 -42.24 1.43 41.25
CA GLN A 113 -41.80 2.49 42.18
C GLN A 113 -40.57 3.24 41.68
N HIS A 114 -39.66 2.54 41.01
CA HIS A 114 -38.38 3.08 40.56
C HIS A 114 -38.07 2.67 39.11
N PRO A 115 -38.86 3.15 38.13
CA PRO A 115 -38.61 2.84 36.73
C PRO A 115 -37.36 3.55 36.25
N ASN A 116 -36.47 2.82 35.60
CA ASN A 116 -35.23 3.37 35.05
C ASN A 116 -35.44 3.89 33.61
N THR A 117 -36.37 4.84 33.47
CA THR A 117 -36.74 5.48 32.19
C THR A 117 -37.48 6.80 32.44
N THR A 118 -37.29 7.76 31.55
CA THR A 118 -38.07 9.01 31.45
C THR A 118 -39.09 9.00 30.30
N ASN A 119 -39.25 7.84 29.64
CA ASN A 119 -40.21 7.66 28.55
C ASN A 119 -41.64 7.97 29.00
N GLN A 120 -42.23 9.04 28.44
CA GLN A 120 -43.53 9.56 28.86
C GLN A 120 -44.67 8.55 28.70
N LYS A 121 -44.63 7.71 27.65
CA LYS A 121 -45.66 6.67 27.44
C LYS A 121 -45.59 5.60 28.53
N ILE A 122 -44.38 5.13 28.86
CA ILE A 122 -44.19 4.17 29.95
C ILE A 122 -44.57 4.79 31.29
N LEU A 123 -44.15 6.02 31.58
CA LEU A 123 -44.50 6.70 32.84
C LEU A 123 -46.02 6.89 33.00
N ALA A 124 -46.74 7.22 31.92
CA ALA A 124 -48.21 7.29 31.94
C ALA A 124 -48.86 5.92 32.21
N LEU A 125 -48.33 4.86 31.60
CA LEU A 125 -48.79 3.49 31.85
C LEU A 125 -48.49 3.05 33.28
N ILE A 126 -47.32 3.39 33.83
CA ILE A 126 -46.95 3.12 35.23
C ILE A 126 -47.94 3.78 36.19
N LYS A 127 -48.27 5.06 35.96
CA LYS A 127 -49.26 5.79 36.77
C LYS A 127 -50.64 5.10 36.76
N THR A 128 -50.98 4.46 35.64
CA THR A 128 -52.27 3.78 35.44
C THR A 128 -52.28 2.37 36.04
N ILE A 129 -51.22 1.58 35.82
CA ILE A 129 -51.14 0.19 36.29
C ILE A 129 -50.91 0.09 37.80
N THR A 130 -50.19 1.05 38.41
CA THR A 130 -49.84 1.01 39.84
C THR A 130 -51.05 0.82 40.77
N PRO A 131 -52.12 1.65 40.73
CA PRO A 131 -53.27 1.45 41.62
C PRO A 131 -54.02 0.14 41.34
N VAL A 132 -54.08 -0.30 40.08
CA VAL A 132 -54.76 -1.56 39.69
C VAL A 132 -53.96 -2.77 40.18
N HIS A 133 -52.63 -2.71 40.08
CA HIS A 133 -51.70 -3.71 40.59
C HIS A 133 -51.76 -3.84 42.11
N LEU A 134 -51.81 -2.72 42.84
CA LEU A 134 -52.01 -2.74 44.29
C LEU A 134 -53.38 -3.33 44.66
N LYS A 135 -54.44 -2.98 43.92
CA LYS A 135 -55.78 -3.59 44.11
C LYS A 135 -55.73 -5.11 43.93
N LEU A 136 -55.00 -5.62 42.94
CA LEU A 136 -54.82 -7.06 42.72
C LEU A 136 -54.25 -7.74 43.97
N HIS A 137 -53.17 -7.21 44.53
CA HIS A 137 -52.54 -7.77 45.71
C HIS A 137 -53.44 -7.66 46.96
N GLU A 138 -54.23 -6.61 47.09
CA GLU A 138 -55.23 -6.50 48.16
C GLU A 138 -56.35 -7.54 48.04
N GLN A 139 -56.77 -7.87 46.80
CA GLN A 139 -57.71 -8.99 46.59
C GLN A 139 -57.08 -10.32 46.98
N VAL A 140 -55.81 -10.56 46.65
CA VAL A 140 -55.08 -11.76 47.09
C VAL A 140 -55.06 -11.85 48.62
N LYS A 141 -54.71 -10.77 49.32
CA LYS A 141 -54.71 -10.71 50.79
C LYS A 141 -56.07 -11.04 51.39
N THR A 142 -57.14 -10.46 50.82
CA THR A 142 -58.52 -10.69 51.27
C THR A 142 -58.93 -12.14 51.05
N ILE A 143 -58.64 -12.72 49.88
CA ILE A 143 -58.94 -14.11 49.56
C ILE A 143 -58.18 -15.06 50.49
N LYS A 144 -56.91 -14.78 50.80
CA LYS A 144 -56.12 -15.57 51.77
C LYS A 144 -56.76 -15.55 53.15
N ALA A 145 -57.22 -14.39 53.62
CA ALA A 145 -57.89 -14.26 54.91
C ALA A 145 -59.22 -15.03 54.97
N LEU A 146 -60.04 -14.94 53.92
CA LEU A 146 -61.31 -15.66 53.81
C LEU A 146 -61.10 -17.19 53.76
N ALA A 147 -60.10 -17.65 53.01
CA ALA A 147 -59.73 -19.07 52.96
C ALA A 147 -59.27 -19.57 54.34
N ALA A 148 -58.44 -18.79 55.04
CA ALA A 148 -57.96 -19.12 56.38
C ALA A 148 -59.08 -19.15 57.43
N SER A 149 -60.12 -18.31 57.28
CA SER A 149 -61.29 -18.29 58.17
C SER A 149 -62.37 -19.31 57.77
N GLY A 150 -62.12 -20.18 56.78
CA GLY A 150 -63.07 -21.18 56.30
C GLY A 150 -64.24 -20.63 55.45
N ASN A 151 -64.22 -19.35 55.08
CA ASN A 151 -65.26 -18.73 54.26
C ASN A 151 -64.98 -18.90 52.76
N VAL A 152 -65.01 -20.16 52.32
CA VAL A 152 -64.55 -20.57 50.98
C VAL A 152 -65.47 -20.08 49.86
N VAL A 153 -66.78 -20.00 50.10
CA VAL A 153 -67.75 -19.51 49.10
C VAL A 153 -67.50 -18.05 48.78
N GLU A 154 -67.27 -17.20 49.79
CA GLU A 154 -66.93 -15.80 49.56
C GLU A 154 -65.55 -15.65 48.89
N ALA A 155 -64.58 -16.48 49.28
CA ALA A 155 -63.26 -16.52 48.64
C ALA A 155 -63.37 -16.86 47.14
N GLN A 156 -64.20 -17.84 46.77
CA GLN A 156 -64.49 -18.20 45.38
C GLN A 156 -65.18 -17.06 44.62
N GLN A 157 -66.17 -16.41 45.24
CA GLN A 157 -66.86 -15.27 44.62
C GLN A 157 -65.89 -14.12 44.33
N ARG A 158 -65.03 -13.75 45.29
CA ARG A 158 -64.01 -12.71 45.09
C ARG A 158 -62.96 -13.10 44.06
N LEU A 159 -62.52 -14.37 44.04
CA LEU A 159 -61.60 -14.86 43.01
C LEU A 159 -62.17 -14.63 41.61
N GLN A 160 -63.44 -14.98 41.38
CA GLN A 160 -64.08 -14.89 40.07
C GLN A 160 -64.46 -13.46 39.67
N HIS A 161 -65.03 -12.67 40.59
CA HIS A 161 -65.63 -11.38 40.27
C HIS A 161 -64.71 -10.18 40.54
N GLU A 162 -63.69 -10.33 41.37
CA GLU A 162 -62.75 -9.25 41.70
C GLU A 162 -61.34 -9.55 41.21
N LEU A 163 -60.74 -10.69 41.59
CA LEU A 163 -59.33 -10.96 41.30
C LEU A 163 -59.08 -11.19 39.80
N TYR A 164 -59.83 -12.07 39.13
CA TYR A 164 -59.62 -12.35 37.71
C TYR A 164 -59.88 -11.13 36.79
N PRO A 165 -60.94 -10.33 36.99
CA PRO A 165 -61.11 -9.10 36.23
C PRO A 165 -59.99 -8.08 36.48
N THR A 166 -59.54 -7.94 37.73
CA THR A 166 -58.42 -7.04 38.08
C THR A 166 -57.11 -7.54 37.45
N SER A 167 -56.83 -8.84 37.46
CA SER A 167 -55.63 -9.40 36.84
C SER A 167 -55.62 -9.22 35.33
N LYS A 168 -56.77 -9.36 34.67
CA LYS A 168 -56.90 -9.05 33.23
C LYS A 168 -56.54 -7.59 32.94
N GLN A 169 -56.97 -6.64 33.78
CA GLN A 169 -56.60 -5.23 33.62
C GLN A 169 -55.10 -5.01 33.79
N VAL A 170 -54.47 -5.62 34.81
CA VAL A 170 -53.02 -5.57 35.01
C VAL A 170 -52.28 -6.14 33.80
N PHE A 171 -52.67 -7.30 33.30
CA PHE A 171 -52.02 -7.91 32.13
C PHE A 171 -52.18 -7.10 30.85
N ASN A 172 -53.34 -6.47 30.63
CA ASN A 172 -53.54 -5.58 29.49
C ASN A 172 -52.58 -4.38 29.56
N LEU A 173 -52.52 -3.68 30.69
CA LEU A 173 -51.61 -2.53 30.86
C LEU A 173 -50.13 -2.95 30.79
N LEU A 174 -49.80 -4.13 31.30
CA LEU A 174 -48.45 -4.68 31.21
C LEU A 174 -48.10 -5.09 29.76
N ASN A 175 -49.08 -5.52 28.96
CA ASN A 175 -48.91 -5.74 27.52
C ASN A 175 -48.61 -4.43 26.80
N ASP A 176 -49.31 -3.34 27.12
CA ASP A 176 -49.04 -2.02 26.53
C ASP A 176 -47.61 -1.54 26.84
N ILE A 177 -47.13 -1.76 28.08
CA ILE A 177 -45.73 -1.47 28.45
C ILE A 177 -44.77 -2.37 27.66
N THR A 178 -45.09 -3.66 27.56
CA THR A 178 -44.26 -4.64 26.83
C THR A 178 -44.19 -4.28 25.34
N GLU A 179 -45.27 -3.80 24.72
CA GLU A 179 -45.29 -3.40 23.32
C GLU A 179 -44.27 -2.28 23.02
N VAL A 180 -44.16 -1.29 23.92
CA VAL A 180 -43.15 -0.22 23.81
C VAL A 180 -41.73 -0.80 23.91
N ILE A 181 -41.51 -1.73 24.84
CA ILE A 181 -40.22 -2.38 25.04
C ILE A 181 -39.86 -3.27 23.84
N GLU A 182 -40.81 -4.02 23.27
CA GLU A 182 -40.61 -4.88 22.11
C GLU A 182 -40.30 -4.06 20.85
N ALA A 183 -40.98 -2.93 20.63
CA ALA A 183 -40.66 -2.02 19.53
C ALA A 183 -39.21 -1.52 19.64
N SER A 184 -38.80 -1.07 20.84
CA SER A 184 -37.43 -0.65 21.12
C SER A 184 -36.42 -1.80 20.95
N TYR A 185 -36.76 -3.01 21.40
CA TYR A 185 -35.93 -4.19 21.26
C TYR A 185 -35.73 -4.59 19.79
N SER A 186 -36.78 -4.49 18.97
CA SER A 186 -36.71 -4.73 17.53
C SER A 186 -35.73 -3.77 16.85
N THR A 187 -35.83 -2.46 17.14
CA THR A 187 -34.87 -1.45 16.67
C THR A 187 -33.44 -1.75 17.12
N PHE A 188 -33.26 -2.14 18.39
CA PHE A 188 -31.95 -2.51 18.94
C PHE A 188 -31.37 -3.75 18.24
N SER A 189 -32.18 -4.78 18.04
CA SER A 189 -31.79 -6.01 17.36
C SER A 189 -31.43 -5.76 15.89
N GLU A 190 -32.19 -4.92 15.18
CA GLU A 190 -31.88 -4.54 13.81
C GLU A 190 -30.57 -3.76 13.72
N MET A 191 -30.36 -2.80 14.63
CA MET A 191 -29.12 -2.03 14.69
C MET A 191 -27.92 -2.94 14.95
N ASN A 192 -28.01 -3.87 15.91
CA ASN A 192 -26.93 -4.82 16.18
C ASN A 192 -26.68 -5.75 15.00
N ALA A 193 -27.71 -6.27 14.34
CA ALA A 193 -27.54 -7.08 13.14
C ALA A 193 -26.82 -6.31 12.02
N LEU A 194 -27.13 -5.03 11.83
CA LEU A 194 -26.44 -4.16 10.86
C LEU A 194 -24.97 -3.97 11.22
N LEU A 195 -24.63 -3.79 12.49
CA LEU A 195 -23.25 -3.53 12.94
C LEU A 195 -22.40 -4.80 12.99
N GLU A 196 -22.91 -5.86 13.59
CA GLU A 196 -22.15 -7.07 13.88
C GLU A 196 -22.11 -8.06 12.71
N ARG A 197 -23.10 -8.01 11.80
CA ARG A 197 -23.16 -8.93 10.64
C ARG A 197 -22.86 -8.19 9.35
N ASP A 198 -23.74 -7.30 8.93
CA ASP A 198 -23.66 -6.66 7.61
C ASP A 198 -22.42 -5.75 7.48
N SER A 199 -22.25 -4.84 8.44
CA SER A 199 -21.15 -3.87 8.48
C SER A 199 -19.81 -4.57 8.63
N ALA A 200 -19.72 -5.58 9.51
CA ALA A 200 -18.52 -6.38 9.71
C ALA A 200 -18.04 -7.08 8.42
N VAL A 201 -18.96 -7.64 7.61
CA VAL A 201 -18.62 -8.26 6.32
C VAL A 201 -18.02 -7.25 5.34
N TYR A 202 -18.64 -6.07 5.19
CA TYR A 202 -18.11 -5.06 4.26
C TYR A 202 -16.83 -4.43 4.77
N GLN A 203 -16.66 -4.27 6.08
CA GLN A 203 -15.41 -3.84 6.69
C GLN A 203 -14.27 -4.83 6.39
N ALA A 204 -14.49 -6.12 6.64
CA ALA A 204 -13.49 -7.16 6.38
C ALA A 204 -13.12 -7.23 4.89
N ASN A 205 -14.12 -7.14 4.00
CA ASN A 205 -13.87 -7.12 2.56
C ASN A 205 -13.15 -5.85 2.09
N ALA A 206 -13.43 -4.70 2.68
CA ALA A 206 -12.69 -3.47 2.39
C ALA A 206 -11.22 -3.56 2.85
N LEU A 207 -10.97 -4.11 4.04
CA LEU A 207 -9.59 -4.34 4.51
C LEU A 207 -8.83 -5.29 3.57
N LYS A 208 -9.44 -6.43 3.21
CA LYS A 208 -8.87 -7.37 2.24
C LYS A 208 -8.62 -6.72 0.87
N ALA A 209 -9.52 -5.85 0.42
CA ALA A 209 -9.36 -5.16 -0.86
C ALA A 209 -8.22 -4.13 -0.83
N ILE A 210 -8.01 -3.42 0.28
CA ILE A 210 -6.88 -2.49 0.40
C ILE A 210 -5.54 -3.23 0.46
N ASP A 211 -5.48 -4.38 1.14
CA ASP A 211 -4.28 -5.22 1.17
C ASP A 211 -3.94 -5.73 -0.23
N ALA A 212 -4.95 -6.14 -1.01
CA ALA A 212 -4.76 -6.57 -2.38
C ALA A 212 -4.26 -5.46 -3.32
N ILE A 213 -4.57 -4.18 -3.02
CA ILE A 213 -4.02 -3.02 -3.73
C ILE A 213 -2.54 -2.84 -3.35
N VAL A 214 -2.23 -2.86 -2.05
CA VAL A 214 -0.85 -2.72 -1.55
C VAL A 214 0.06 -3.82 -2.11
N GLU A 215 -0.40 -5.06 -2.12
CA GLU A 215 0.31 -6.19 -2.70
C GLU A 215 0.58 -5.97 -4.19
N LYS A 216 -0.42 -5.51 -4.95
CA LYS A 216 -0.24 -5.27 -6.39
C LYS A 216 0.73 -4.12 -6.66
N VAL A 217 0.69 -3.06 -5.86
CA VAL A 217 1.64 -1.94 -5.94
C VAL A 217 3.06 -2.43 -5.69
N LYS A 218 3.28 -3.29 -4.68
CA LYS A 218 4.60 -3.88 -4.40
C LYS A 218 5.08 -4.76 -5.55
N GLU A 219 4.22 -5.61 -6.09
CA GLU A 219 4.55 -6.47 -7.24
C GLU A 219 4.97 -5.64 -8.48
N GLU A 220 4.23 -4.56 -8.79
CA GLU A 220 4.56 -3.67 -9.91
C GLU A 220 5.85 -2.88 -9.65
N ALA A 221 6.10 -2.45 -8.41
CA ALA A 221 7.36 -1.79 -8.04
C ALA A 221 8.57 -2.73 -8.19
N ASP A 222 8.47 -3.97 -7.67
CA ASP A 222 9.54 -4.97 -7.79
C ASP A 222 9.82 -5.33 -9.25
N LYS A 223 8.77 -5.42 -10.07
CA LYS A 223 8.90 -5.64 -11.52
C LYS A 223 9.65 -4.48 -12.18
N ASN A 224 9.26 -3.24 -11.90
CA ASN A 224 9.91 -2.05 -12.46
C ASN A 224 11.39 -1.96 -12.06
N VAL A 225 11.73 -2.31 -10.81
CA VAL A 225 13.12 -2.38 -10.35
C VAL A 225 13.91 -3.42 -11.16
N LYS A 226 13.39 -4.64 -11.31
CA LYS A 226 14.05 -5.70 -12.09
C LYS A 226 14.24 -5.32 -13.56
N GLU A 227 13.24 -4.68 -14.17
CA GLU A 227 13.34 -4.21 -15.56
C GLU A 227 14.42 -3.11 -15.69
N ALA A 228 14.46 -2.16 -14.75
CA ALA A 228 15.49 -1.12 -14.73
C ALA A 228 16.91 -1.70 -14.54
N GLU A 229 17.08 -2.68 -13.65
CA GLU A 229 18.33 -3.39 -13.46
C GLU A 229 18.78 -4.15 -14.72
N ALA A 230 17.83 -4.81 -15.41
CA ALA A 230 18.11 -5.52 -16.66
C ALA A 230 18.53 -4.56 -17.78
N VAL A 231 17.86 -3.40 -17.90
CA VAL A 231 18.24 -2.34 -18.84
C VAL A 231 19.63 -1.79 -18.51
N ALA A 232 19.90 -1.51 -17.24
CA ALA A 232 21.21 -1.02 -16.80
C ALA A 232 22.33 -2.04 -17.07
N SER A 233 22.09 -3.33 -16.81
CA SER A 233 23.04 -4.41 -17.07
C SER A 233 23.34 -4.58 -18.56
N THR A 234 22.29 -4.55 -19.39
CA THR A 234 22.42 -4.56 -20.86
C THR A 234 23.22 -3.37 -21.35
N GLY A 235 22.90 -2.16 -20.87
CA GLY A 235 23.62 -0.93 -21.22
C GLY A 235 25.10 -0.98 -20.81
N ARG A 236 25.40 -1.49 -19.61
CA ARG A 236 26.78 -1.70 -19.15
C ARG A 236 27.54 -2.67 -20.07
N THR A 237 26.89 -3.76 -20.47
CA THR A 237 27.49 -4.76 -21.36
C THR A 237 27.82 -4.18 -22.72
N ILE A 238 26.87 -3.44 -23.33
CA ILE A 238 27.07 -2.73 -24.60
C ILE A 238 28.21 -1.73 -24.49
N ASN A 239 28.26 -0.94 -23.40
CA ASN A 239 29.34 0.02 -23.17
C ASN A 239 30.70 -0.66 -23.04
N ILE A 240 30.82 -1.76 -22.30
CA ILE A 240 32.08 -2.51 -22.17
C ILE A 240 32.53 -3.05 -23.52
N ILE A 241 31.62 -3.66 -24.30
CA ILE A 241 31.93 -4.16 -25.65
C ILE A 241 32.40 -3.01 -26.55
N GLY A 242 31.70 -1.87 -26.52
CA GLY A 242 32.06 -0.68 -27.29
C GLY A 242 33.44 -0.13 -26.93
N ILE A 243 33.77 -0.06 -25.63
CA ILE A 243 35.10 0.36 -25.15
C ILE A 243 36.17 -0.62 -25.66
N VAL A 244 35.99 -1.92 -25.44
CA VAL A 244 36.97 -2.94 -25.85
C VAL A 244 37.18 -2.92 -27.38
N ALA A 245 36.10 -2.90 -28.16
CA ALA A 245 36.18 -2.83 -29.62
C ALA A 245 36.87 -1.55 -30.09
N GLY A 246 36.49 -0.39 -29.52
CA GLY A 246 37.09 0.90 -29.84
C GLY A 246 38.59 0.94 -29.52
N THR A 247 38.99 0.42 -28.36
CA THR A 247 40.41 0.32 -27.97
C THR A 247 41.20 -0.60 -28.91
N LEU A 248 40.65 -1.76 -29.28
CA LEU A 248 41.31 -2.68 -30.22
C LEU A 248 41.50 -2.04 -31.60
N ILE A 249 40.48 -1.35 -32.11
CA ILE A 249 40.56 -0.62 -33.39
C ILE A 249 41.61 0.50 -33.30
N ALA A 250 41.63 1.27 -32.20
CA ALA A 250 42.62 2.33 -32.01
C ALA A 250 44.06 1.78 -31.95
N ILE A 251 44.29 0.66 -31.26
CA ILE A 251 45.60 -0.01 -31.22
C ILE A 251 45.99 -0.52 -32.60
N MET A 252 45.06 -1.18 -33.31
CA MET A 252 45.29 -1.69 -34.66
C MET A 252 45.68 -0.56 -35.62
N LEU A 253 44.87 0.49 -35.70
CA LEU A 253 45.13 1.65 -36.57
C LEU A 253 46.41 2.38 -36.18
N GLY A 254 46.65 2.61 -34.89
CA GLY A 254 47.88 3.21 -34.40
C GLY A 254 49.13 2.41 -34.78
N THR A 255 49.05 1.08 -34.70
CA THR A 255 50.14 0.19 -35.10
C THR A 255 50.37 0.24 -36.62
N ILE A 256 49.29 0.17 -37.41
CA ILE A 256 49.37 0.25 -38.88
C ILE A 256 50.00 1.57 -39.31
N LEU A 257 49.53 2.71 -38.78
CA LEU A 257 50.08 4.03 -39.11
C LEU A 257 51.56 4.17 -38.69
N THR A 258 51.93 3.62 -37.54
CA THR A 258 53.31 3.65 -37.06
C THR A 258 54.24 2.86 -38.00
N LEU A 259 53.81 1.68 -38.44
CA LEU A 259 54.60 0.81 -39.31
C LEU A 259 54.64 1.29 -40.77
N MET A 260 53.52 1.79 -41.29
CA MET A 260 53.42 2.20 -42.69
C MET A 260 53.97 3.61 -42.95
N ILE A 261 53.87 4.52 -41.99
CA ILE A 261 54.22 5.94 -42.20
C ILE A 261 55.38 6.35 -41.29
N THR A 262 55.22 6.19 -39.97
CA THR A 262 56.16 6.81 -39.02
C THR A 262 57.56 6.18 -39.10
N ARG A 263 57.65 4.85 -39.18
CA ARG A 263 58.94 4.15 -39.27
C ARG A 263 59.69 4.42 -40.59
N PRO A 264 59.08 4.29 -41.78
CA PRO A 264 59.77 4.59 -43.04
C PRO A 264 60.21 6.05 -43.16
N ILE A 265 59.40 7.01 -42.69
CA ILE A 265 59.80 8.42 -42.64
C ILE A 265 61.03 8.61 -41.74
N ALA A 266 61.06 7.97 -40.55
CA ALA A 266 62.21 8.04 -39.65
C ALA A 266 63.48 7.40 -40.25
N GLN A 267 63.33 6.31 -41.02
CA GLN A 267 64.43 5.72 -41.79
C GLN A 267 64.94 6.70 -42.85
N GLY A 268 64.04 7.37 -43.59
CA GLY A 268 64.40 8.39 -44.57
C GLY A 268 65.15 9.58 -43.96
N VAL A 269 64.72 10.05 -42.80
CA VAL A 269 65.44 11.10 -42.02
C VAL A 269 66.84 10.62 -41.64
N THR A 270 66.96 9.37 -41.17
CA THR A 270 68.26 8.79 -40.82
C THR A 270 69.20 8.73 -42.03
N LEU A 271 68.72 8.27 -43.20
CA LEU A 271 69.52 8.25 -44.43
C LEU A 271 70.01 9.66 -44.79
N ALA A 272 69.11 10.65 -44.80
CA ALA A 272 69.48 12.03 -45.12
C ALA A 272 70.53 12.59 -44.17
N GLN A 273 70.45 12.27 -42.87
CA GLN A 273 71.48 12.64 -41.88
C GLN A 273 72.83 11.97 -42.16
N THR A 274 72.85 10.69 -42.54
CA THR A 274 74.08 9.97 -42.90
C THR A 274 74.73 10.55 -44.15
N MET A 275 73.93 10.89 -45.17
CA MET A 275 74.40 11.57 -46.37
C MET A 275 75.02 12.94 -46.04
N ALA A 276 74.41 13.70 -45.14
CA ALA A 276 74.95 14.99 -44.70
C ALA A 276 76.31 14.87 -43.99
N GLN A 277 76.64 13.69 -43.43
CA GLN A 277 77.94 13.39 -42.84
C GLN A 277 78.97 12.90 -43.87
N GLY A 278 78.60 12.80 -45.14
CA GLY A 278 79.48 12.39 -46.25
C GLY A 278 79.45 10.91 -46.59
N ASP A 279 78.62 10.10 -45.92
CA ASP A 279 78.44 8.68 -46.26
C ASP A 279 77.26 8.49 -47.23
N MET A 280 77.59 8.26 -48.50
CA MET A 280 76.63 8.00 -49.58
C MET A 280 76.47 6.50 -49.89
N THR A 281 76.91 5.59 -49.00
CA THR A 281 76.86 4.13 -49.23
C THR A 281 75.58 3.48 -48.73
N GLN A 282 74.87 4.09 -47.78
CA GLN A 282 73.62 3.58 -47.23
C GLN A 282 72.44 3.73 -48.21
N ARG A 283 71.47 2.81 -48.16
CA ARG A 283 70.26 2.84 -48.98
C ARG A 283 69.03 2.53 -48.13
N LEU A 284 67.89 3.09 -48.51
CA LEU A 284 66.58 2.72 -47.97
C LEU A 284 66.04 1.52 -48.71
N ASP A 285 65.68 0.47 -47.97
CA ASP A 285 64.94 -0.68 -48.48
C ASP A 285 63.49 -0.59 -48.01
N ILE A 286 62.71 0.26 -48.69
CA ILE A 286 61.30 0.52 -48.37
C ILE A 286 60.46 0.09 -49.58
N GLU A 287 59.86 -1.10 -49.50
CA GLU A 287 58.95 -1.61 -50.52
C GLU A 287 57.52 -1.11 -50.30
N GLN A 288 57.28 0.16 -50.62
CA GLN A 288 55.95 0.77 -50.56
C GLN A 288 55.55 1.37 -51.91
N LYS A 289 54.25 1.37 -52.21
CA LYS A 289 53.69 1.88 -53.49
C LYS A 289 52.98 3.22 -53.33
N ASP A 290 53.13 3.86 -52.18
CA ASP A 290 52.56 5.15 -51.82
C ASP A 290 53.63 6.26 -51.88
N GLU A 291 53.27 7.47 -51.42
CA GLU A 291 54.13 8.64 -51.41
C GLU A 291 55.41 8.42 -50.59
N VAL A 292 55.38 7.54 -49.58
CA VAL A 292 56.53 7.22 -48.74
C VAL A 292 57.53 6.34 -49.49
N GLY A 293 57.05 5.36 -50.26
CA GLY A 293 57.90 4.57 -51.16
C GLY A 293 58.54 5.40 -52.28
N VAL A 294 57.78 6.33 -52.87
CA VAL A 294 58.32 7.27 -53.87
C VAL A 294 59.43 8.13 -53.27
N LEU A 295 59.22 8.69 -52.07
CA LEU A 295 60.24 9.46 -51.36
C LEU A 295 61.51 8.65 -51.08
N ALA A 296 61.37 7.40 -50.63
CA ALA A 296 62.51 6.52 -50.38
C ALA A 296 63.32 6.25 -51.66
N GLY A 297 62.64 5.99 -52.78
CA GLY A 297 63.27 5.82 -54.09
C GLY A 297 64.06 7.07 -54.51
N SER A 298 63.45 8.26 -54.39
CA SER A 298 64.11 9.53 -54.72
C SER A 298 65.33 9.81 -53.83
N LEU A 299 65.29 9.48 -52.54
CA LEU A 299 66.44 9.62 -51.64
C LEU A 299 67.60 8.70 -52.03
N ASN A 300 67.31 7.46 -52.44
CA ASN A 300 68.33 6.52 -52.93
C ASN A 300 68.99 7.01 -54.23
N GLU A 301 68.19 7.53 -55.17
CA GLU A 301 68.70 8.10 -56.41
C GLU A 301 69.60 9.32 -56.15
N MET A 302 69.19 10.20 -55.21
CA MET A 302 70.01 11.32 -54.78
C MET A 302 71.36 10.87 -54.18
N ALA A 303 71.37 9.82 -53.35
CA ALA A 303 72.59 9.26 -52.77
C ALA A 303 73.54 8.68 -53.84
N GLU A 304 73.01 8.00 -54.85
CA GLU A 304 73.79 7.48 -55.96
C GLU A 304 74.42 8.60 -56.79
N ASN A 305 73.62 9.62 -57.14
CA ASN A 305 74.09 10.77 -57.90
C ASN A 305 75.20 11.54 -57.16
N LEU A 306 75.03 11.77 -55.85
CA LEU A 306 76.06 12.42 -55.02
C LEU A 306 77.34 11.58 -54.94
N ARG A 307 77.23 10.26 -54.82
CA ARG A 307 78.39 9.35 -54.83
C ARG A 307 79.15 9.39 -56.14
N HIS A 308 78.45 9.40 -57.28
CA HIS A 308 79.06 9.56 -58.60
C HIS A 308 79.82 10.89 -58.69
N LEU A 309 79.20 12.00 -58.28
CA LEU A 309 79.84 13.32 -58.26
C LEU A 309 81.11 13.34 -57.40
N ILE A 310 81.10 12.74 -56.20
CA ILE A 310 82.29 12.64 -55.34
C ILE A 310 83.38 11.79 -56.01
N THR A 311 83.00 10.70 -56.68
CA THR A 311 83.94 9.82 -57.40
C THR A 311 84.60 10.56 -58.56
N ASP A 312 83.82 11.31 -59.34
CA ASP A 312 84.32 12.11 -60.45
C ASP A 312 85.25 13.23 -59.96
N VAL A 313 84.91 13.89 -58.85
CA VAL A 313 85.79 14.87 -58.19
C VAL A 313 87.09 14.21 -57.76
N ASN A 314 87.05 13.03 -57.12
CA ASN A 314 88.26 12.33 -56.69
C ASN A 314 89.14 11.90 -57.89
N ASN A 315 88.54 11.40 -58.97
CA ASN A 315 89.25 11.08 -60.22
C ASN A 315 89.88 12.33 -60.86
N GLY A 316 89.18 13.46 -60.80
CA GLY A 316 89.69 14.76 -61.22
C GLY A 316 90.89 15.20 -60.38
N VAL A 317 90.84 15.02 -59.05
CA VAL A 317 91.97 15.30 -58.14
C VAL A 317 93.16 14.38 -58.44
N ILE A 318 92.95 13.08 -58.66
CA ILE A 318 94.03 12.14 -59.03
C ILE A 318 94.67 12.54 -60.37
N SER A 319 93.84 12.91 -61.35
CA SER A 319 94.34 13.38 -62.65
C SER A 319 95.13 14.68 -62.53
N LEU A 320 94.67 15.61 -61.67
CA LEU A 320 95.36 16.86 -61.38
C LEU A 320 96.68 16.64 -60.65
N ASP A 321 96.73 15.72 -59.68
CA ASP A 321 97.96 15.34 -58.97
C ASP A 321 98.98 14.69 -59.90
N GLY A 322 98.52 13.78 -60.78
CA GLY A 322 99.36 13.19 -61.82
C GLY A 322 99.92 14.22 -62.82
N ALA A 323 99.09 15.17 -63.24
CA ALA A 323 99.53 16.30 -64.08
C ALA A 323 100.53 17.20 -63.34
N SER A 324 100.32 17.45 -62.04
CA SER A 324 101.21 18.25 -61.19
C SER A 324 102.57 17.58 -60.99
N ASN A 325 102.62 16.27 -60.78
CA ASN A 325 103.87 15.50 -60.73
C ASN A 325 104.61 15.52 -62.07
N THR A 326 103.88 15.45 -63.19
CA THR A 326 104.46 15.57 -64.53
C THR A 326 105.05 16.97 -64.72
N LEU A 327 104.34 18.02 -64.31
CA LEU A 327 104.83 19.40 -64.35
C LEU A 327 106.07 19.60 -63.46
N ALA A 328 106.09 19.04 -62.25
CA ALA A 328 107.26 19.08 -61.38
C ALA A 328 108.47 18.39 -62.03
N THR A 329 108.26 17.22 -62.66
CA THR A 329 109.31 16.52 -63.40
C THR A 329 109.83 17.35 -64.58
N ILE A 330 108.93 18.02 -65.32
CA ILE A 330 109.32 18.93 -66.42
C ILE A 330 110.09 20.14 -65.88
N ALA A 331 109.70 20.69 -64.73
CA ALA A 331 110.41 21.79 -64.09
C ALA A 331 111.81 21.37 -63.63
N ASP A 332 111.99 20.18 -63.05
CA ASP A 332 113.29 19.61 -62.70
C ASP A 332 114.18 19.42 -63.95
N GLN A 333 113.61 18.93 -65.05
CA GLN A 333 114.32 18.81 -66.33
C GLN A 333 114.72 20.16 -66.92
N LEU A 334 113.86 21.18 -66.82
CA LEU A 334 114.16 22.55 -67.24
C LEU A 334 115.25 23.19 -66.37
N ALA A 335 115.23 22.95 -65.05
CA ALA A 335 116.27 23.40 -64.14
C ALA A 335 117.62 22.74 -64.47
N ALA A 336 117.65 21.43 -64.70
CA ALA A 336 118.85 20.72 -65.14
C ALA A 336 119.36 21.22 -66.50
N ALA A 337 118.47 21.53 -67.45
CA ALA A 337 118.84 22.08 -68.76
C ALA A 337 119.30 23.56 -68.71
N ALA A 338 119.05 24.28 -67.61
CA ALA A 338 119.51 25.65 -67.41
C ALA A 338 120.87 25.71 -66.68
N GLU A 339 121.38 24.58 -66.16
CA GLU A 339 122.71 24.44 -65.55
C GLU A 339 123.81 23.98 -66.53
N ASP A 340 123.45 23.63 -67.78
CA ASP A 340 124.34 23.37 -68.93
C ASP A 340 124.52 24.62 -69.83
#